data_AF-A0A1P8KBV0-F1
#
_entry.id   AF-A0A1P8KBV0-F1
#
_cell.length_a   1.000
_cell.length_b   1.000
_cell.length_c   1.000
_cell.angle_alpha   90.00
_cell.angle_beta   90.00
_cell.angle_gamma   90.00
#
_symmetry.space_group_name_H-M   'P 1'
#
loop_
_entity.id
_entity.type
_entity.pdbx_description
1 polymer ?
#
loop_
_entity_poly.entity_id
_entity_poly.type
_entity_poly.pdbx_seq_one_letter_code
_entity_poly.pdbx_strand_id
1 'polypeptide(L)'
;MTGVEDANATPAQGATRVSISDEALRLATDNNREQFRLTGPVIQGNLKSAYQMPDALVQEMATREKEEKLREDINSRYAYEHQYKPVGQVLVDGKLVAEVDEGGGYGLAHHIGGLSQNDMDPKARVQEIARALQGKGKVEVKYSDFGPGFGGWSGPSAPESMLPKFTARSRADIMEEVMDTMDRLQAKSAPAPAATAS
;
A
#
# COMPACT_ATOMS: atom_id res chain seq x y z
N MET A 1 -29.17 35.07 -45.86
CA MET A 1 -27.84 34.42 -45.75
C MET A 1 -27.24 34.86 -44.42
N THR A 2 -27.14 33.90 -43.49
CA THR A 2 -26.21 33.78 -42.32
C THR A 2 -25.87 35.04 -41.51
N GLY A 3 -26.16 35.16 -40.21
CA GLY A 3 -26.36 34.15 -39.17
C GLY A 3 -25.11 34.05 -38.28
N VAL A 4 -25.27 34.44 -37.01
CA VAL A 4 -24.31 34.59 -35.90
C VAL A 4 -23.62 33.27 -35.51
N GLU A 5 -22.36 33.32 -35.06
CA GLU A 5 -21.90 32.60 -33.85
C GLU A 5 -20.51 33.06 -33.37
N ASP A 6 -20.53 33.69 -32.20
CA ASP A 6 -19.40 33.86 -31.28
C ASP A 6 -18.87 32.49 -30.84
N ALA A 7 -17.56 32.27 -30.95
CA ALA A 7 -16.88 31.22 -30.21
C ALA A 7 -15.87 31.88 -29.26
N ASN A 8 -16.37 32.17 -28.07
CA ASN A 8 -15.62 32.53 -26.89
C ASN A 8 -14.71 31.35 -26.51
N ALA A 9 -13.45 31.40 -26.94
CA ALA A 9 -12.43 30.44 -26.55
C ALA A 9 -12.01 30.74 -25.10
N THR A 10 -12.47 29.90 -24.17
CA THR A 10 -12.00 29.88 -22.78
C THR A 10 -10.48 29.70 -22.76
N PRO A 11 -9.70 30.62 -22.17
CA PRO A 11 -8.27 30.37 -21.97
C PRO A 11 -8.11 29.25 -20.94
N ALA A 12 -7.35 28.23 -21.31
CA ALA A 12 -6.88 27.17 -20.43
C ALA A 12 -6.32 27.80 -19.15
N GLN A 13 -6.86 27.41 -18.00
CA GLN A 13 -6.36 27.80 -16.68
C GLN A 13 -4.94 27.26 -16.53
N GLY A 14 -3.97 28.13 -16.84
CA GLY A 14 -2.55 27.86 -16.66
C GLY A 14 -2.24 27.68 -15.18
N ALA A 15 -1.30 26.77 -14.90
CA ALA A 15 -0.78 26.48 -13.58
C ALA A 15 -0.57 27.76 -12.74
N THR A 16 -1.40 27.92 -11.71
CA THR A 16 -1.28 29.05 -10.80
C THR A 16 -0.03 28.86 -9.97
N ARG A 17 0.97 29.73 -10.16
CA ARG A 17 2.17 29.79 -9.32
C ARG A 17 1.76 30.24 -7.91
N VAL A 18 1.55 29.28 -7.02
CA VAL A 18 1.28 29.58 -5.60
C VAL A 18 2.61 29.95 -4.93
N SER A 19 2.66 31.13 -4.33
CA SER A 19 3.78 31.59 -3.52
C SER A 19 3.50 31.22 -2.08
N ILE A 20 4.38 30.42 -1.47
CA ILE A 20 4.36 30.19 -0.02
C ILE A 20 4.99 31.42 0.63
N SER A 21 4.28 32.05 1.57
CA SER A 21 4.83 33.20 2.30
C SER A 21 5.97 32.76 3.21
N ASP A 22 6.98 33.63 3.37
CA ASP A 22 8.12 33.40 4.27
C ASP A 22 7.66 33.10 5.71
N GLU A 23 6.49 33.62 6.09
CA GLU A 23 5.86 33.39 7.40
C GLU A 23 5.33 31.96 7.57
N ALA A 24 4.71 31.38 6.53
CA ALA A 24 4.27 29.99 6.53
C ALA A 24 5.46 29.01 6.57
N LEU A 25 6.55 29.37 5.90
CA LEU A 25 7.80 28.60 5.95
C LEU A 25 8.45 28.68 7.34
N ARG A 26 8.42 29.86 7.98
CA ARG A 26 8.96 30.05 9.33
C ARG A 26 8.20 29.23 10.37
N LEU A 27 6.87 29.22 10.30
CA LEU A 27 6.03 28.44 11.22
C LEU A 27 6.29 26.94 11.15
N ALA A 28 6.52 26.40 9.94
CA ALA A 28 6.86 24.99 9.73
C ALA A 28 8.28 24.64 10.23
N THR A 29 9.20 25.60 10.21
CA THR A 29 10.59 25.41 10.65
C THR A 29 10.71 25.50 12.18
N ASP A 30 9.98 26.42 12.81
CA ASP A 30 10.01 26.60 14.27
C ASP A 30 9.39 25.39 15.00
N ASN A 31 8.33 24.78 14.47
CA ASN A 31 7.73 23.57 15.05
C ASN A 31 8.62 22.31 14.98
N ASN A 32 9.59 22.26 14.06
CA ASN A 32 10.50 21.12 13.91
C ASN A 32 11.85 21.31 14.63
N ARG A 33 12.20 22.55 15.01
CA ARG A 33 13.48 22.86 15.66
C ARG A 33 13.59 22.36 17.10
N GLU A 34 12.49 22.15 17.80
CA GLU A 34 12.53 21.61 19.17
C GLU A 34 12.80 20.10 19.22
N GLN A 35 12.50 19.34 18.16
CA GLN A 35 12.69 17.88 18.18
C GLN A 35 14.06 17.44 17.63
N PHE A 36 14.72 18.24 16.78
CA PHE A 36 16.04 17.92 16.25
C PHE A 36 16.93 19.16 16.25
N ARG A 37 17.81 19.28 17.26
CA ARG A 37 18.89 20.27 17.28
C ARG A 37 19.89 19.99 16.14
N LEU A 38 19.63 20.57 14.97
CA LEU A 38 20.62 20.66 13.89
C LEU A 38 21.62 21.79 14.24
N THR A 39 22.72 21.42 14.90
CA THR A 39 23.87 22.32 15.12
C THR A 39 24.82 22.25 13.93
N GLY A 40 24.65 23.18 12.99
CA GLY A 40 25.55 23.38 11.84
C GLY A 40 25.04 24.52 10.95
N PRO A 41 25.90 25.17 10.14
CA PRO A 41 25.46 26.23 9.24
C PRO A 41 24.41 25.66 8.28
N VAL A 42 23.19 26.20 8.35
CA VAL A 42 22.12 25.86 7.41
C VAL A 42 22.54 26.45 6.07
N ILE A 43 23.07 25.60 5.18
CA ILE A 43 23.17 25.94 3.78
C ILE A 43 21.72 26.04 3.30
N GLN A 44 21.19 27.27 3.20
CA GLN A 44 19.96 27.58 2.47
C GLN A 44 20.22 27.33 0.98
N GLY A 45 20.39 26.05 0.62
CA GLY A 45 20.25 25.62 -0.76
C GLY A 45 18.78 25.86 -1.12
N ASN A 46 18.55 26.59 -2.21
CA ASN A 46 17.23 26.83 -2.80
C ASN A 46 16.33 25.62 -2.59
N LEU A 47 15.28 25.79 -1.78
CA LEU A 47 14.24 24.78 -1.60
C LEU A 47 13.74 24.39 -2.99
N LYS A 48 14.05 23.15 -3.41
CA LYS A 48 13.58 22.56 -4.65
C LYS A 48 12.07 22.78 -4.69
N SER A 49 11.56 23.36 -5.78
CA SER A 49 10.13 23.49 -6.03
C SER A 49 9.46 22.17 -5.69
N ALA A 50 8.59 22.16 -4.67
CA ALA A 50 7.71 21.04 -4.41
C ALA A 50 6.71 21.00 -5.57
N TYR A 51 7.03 20.27 -6.63
CA TYR A 51 6.16 20.16 -7.79
C TYR A 51 4.90 19.41 -7.36
N GLN A 52 3.76 20.09 -7.45
CA GLN A 52 2.45 19.50 -7.15
C GLN A 52 2.02 18.58 -8.30
N MET A 53 1.52 17.40 -7.95
CA MET A 53 0.90 16.48 -8.92
C MET A 53 -0.24 17.21 -9.65
N PRO A 54 -0.34 17.11 -11.00
CA PRO A 54 -1.46 17.66 -11.75
C PRO A 54 -2.81 17.17 -11.21
N ASP A 55 -3.81 18.06 -11.12
CA ASP A 55 -5.12 17.74 -10.52
C ASP A 55 -5.81 16.53 -11.16
N ALA A 56 -5.65 16.33 -12.48
CA ALA A 56 -6.18 15.16 -13.17
C ALA A 56 -5.57 13.84 -12.65
N LEU A 57 -4.26 13.82 -12.38
CA LEU A 57 -3.58 12.64 -11.85
C LEU A 57 -3.93 12.42 -10.37
N VAL A 58 -4.16 13.49 -9.60
CA VAL A 58 -4.68 13.40 -8.23
C VAL A 58 -6.07 12.75 -8.22
N GLN A 59 -6.96 13.17 -9.12
CA GLN A 59 -8.30 12.60 -9.25
C GLN A 59 -8.27 11.13 -9.70
N GLU A 60 -7.36 10.79 -10.63
CA GLU A 60 -7.17 9.42 -11.07
C GLU A 60 -6.65 8.53 -9.94
N MET A 61 -5.66 8.98 -9.16
CA MET A 61 -5.16 8.28 -7.96
C MET A 61 -6.28 8.05 -6.94
N ALA A 62 -7.10 9.06 -6.68
CA ALA A 62 -8.22 8.94 -5.74
C ALA A 62 -9.29 7.97 -6.24
N THR A 63 -9.52 7.90 -7.56
CA THR A 63 -10.41 6.91 -8.16
C THR A 63 -9.84 5.51 -7.99
N ARG A 64 -8.57 5.32 -8.31
CA ARG A 64 -7.87 4.05 -8.16
C ARG A 64 -7.89 3.53 -6.73
N GLU A 65 -7.65 4.38 -5.75
CA GLU A 65 -7.69 4.03 -4.32
C GLU A 65 -9.09 3.55 -3.90
N LYS A 66 -10.15 4.23 -4.35
CA LYS A 66 -11.54 3.81 -4.06
C LYS A 66 -11.85 2.44 -4.68
N GLU A 67 -11.39 2.20 -5.91
CA GLU A 67 -11.59 0.92 -6.60
C GLU A 67 -10.82 -0.23 -5.91
N GLU A 68 -9.58 0.01 -5.48
CA GLU A 68 -8.77 -0.94 -4.72
C GLU A 68 -9.45 -1.28 -3.39
N LYS A 69 -9.91 -0.26 -2.66
CA LYS A 69 -10.64 -0.45 -1.40
C LYS A 69 -11.92 -1.24 -1.59
N LEU A 70 -12.69 -0.97 -2.65
CA LEU A 70 -13.92 -1.71 -2.93
C LEU A 70 -13.63 -3.20 -3.23
N ARG A 71 -12.56 -3.49 -3.98
CA ARG A 71 -12.11 -4.86 -4.21
C ARG A 71 -11.64 -5.54 -2.92
N GLU A 72 -10.87 -4.84 -2.09
CA GLU A 72 -10.42 -5.34 -0.78
C GLU A 72 -11.59 -5.67 0.14
N ASP A 73 -12.61 -4.81 0.17
CA ASP A 73 -13.85 -5.03 0.93
C ASP A 73 -14.60 -6.28 0.47
N ILE A 74 -14.71 -6.50 -0.85
CA ILE A 74 -15.37 -7.68 -1.42
C ILE A 74 -14.54 -8.94 -1.12
N ASN A 75 -13.22 -8.87 -1.30
CA ASN A 75 -12.31 -9.97 -0.98
C ASN A 75 -12.40 -10.35 0.51
N SER A 76 -12.41 -9.37 1.40
CA SER A 76 -12.48 -9.60 2.84
C SER A 76 -13.79 -10.27 3.24
N ARG A 77 -14.92 -9.83 2.67
CA ARG A 77 -16.23 -10.47 2.91
C ARG A 77 -16.27 -11.89 2.34
N TYR A 78 -15.76 -12.08 1.13
CA TYR A 78 -15.72 -13.39 0.49
C TYR A 78 -14.88 -14.37 1.31
N ALA A 79 -13.67 -13.97 1.73
CA ALA A 79 -12.80 -14.77 2.58
C ALA A 79 -13.44 -15.12 3.92
N TYR A 80 -14.17 -14.18 4.53
CA TYR A 80 -14.92 -14.42 5.76
C TYR A 80 -16.05 -15.45 5.57
N GLU A 81 -16.73 -15.44 4.43
CA GLU A 81 -17.80 -16.40 4.10
C GLU A 81 -17.24 -17.77 3.65
N HIS A 82 -16.00 -17.80 3.15
CA HIS A 82 -15.35 -18.97 2.55
C HIS A 82 -14.04 -19.30 3.27
N GLN A 83 -14.06 -19.29 4.62
CA GLN A 83 -12.86 -19.54 5.42
C GLN A 83 -12.22 -20.88 5.08
N TYR A 84 -10.88 -20.89 5.06
CA TYR A 84 -10.15 -22.14 4.89
C TYR A 84 -10.43 -23.10 6.03
N LYS A 85 -10.53 -24.39 5.69
CA LYS A 85 -10.73 -25.42 6.71
C LYS A 85 -9.41 -25.76 7.40
N PRO A 86 -9.43 -26.03 8.71
CA PRO A 86 -8.26 -26.52 9.41
C PRO A 86 -7.87 -27.90 8.86
N VAL A 87 -6.58 -28.08 8.61
CA VAL A 87 -5.97 -29.37 8.24
C VAL A 87 -5.30 -30.00 9.46
N GLY A 88 -4.85 -29.21 10.42
CA GLY A 88 -4.31 -29.72 11.67
C GLY A 88 -4.25 -28.70 12.79
N GLN A 89 -4.34 -29.20 14.02
CA GLN A 89 -4.15 -28.42 15.25
C GLN A 89 -3.00 -29.01 16.05
N VAL A 90 -2.16 -28.15 16.62
CA VAL A 90 -1.10 -28.53 17.56
C VAL A 90 -1.46 -27.99 18.93
N LEU A 91 -1.55 -28.90 19.90
CA LEU A 91 -1.86 -28.61 21.28
C LEU A 91 -0.64 -28.91 22.16
N VAL A 92 -0.48 -28.13 23.21
CA VAL A 92 0.48 -28.39 24.28
C VAL A 92 -0.29 -28.46 25.60
N ASP A 93 -0.19 -29.58 26.30
CA ASP A 93 -0.91 -29.84 27.54
C ASP A 93 -2.43 -29.61 27.41
N GLY A 94 -2.98 -30.03 26.27
CA GLY A 94 -4.41 -29.90 25.94
C GLY A 94 -4.87 -28.49 25.53
N LYS A 95 -3.97 -27.51 25.43
CA LYS A 95 -4.27 -26.14 24.97
C LYS A 95 -3.83 -25.94 23.53
N LEU A 96 -4.69 -25.35 22.69
CA LEU A 96 -4.37 -25.00 21.31
C LEU A 96 -3.21 -24.00 21.27
N VAL A 97 -2.15 -24.35 20.55
CA VAL A 97 -0.98 -23.48 20.33
C VAL A 97 -0.88 -23.07 18.86
N ALA A 98 -1.24 -23.96 17.94
CA ALA A 98 -1.23 -23.68 16.52
C ALA A 98 -2.41 -24.34 15.79
N GLU A 99 -2.87 -23.70 14.74
CA GLU A 99 -3.84 -24.24 13.78
C GLU A 99 -3.32 -23.93 12.38
N VAL A 100 -3.36 -24.92 11.49
CA VAL A 100 -2.93 -24.77 10.09
C VAL A 100 -4.12 -25.06 9.20
N ASP A 101 -4.34 -24.19 8.22
CA ASP A 101 -5.44 -24.26 7.28
C ASP A 101 -5.02 -24.87 5.93
N GLU A 102 -6.01 -25.23 5.10
CA GLU A 102 -5.77 -25.85 3.78
C GLU A 102 -5.11 -24.91 2.77
N GLY A 103 -5.15 -23.59 3.01
CA GLY A 103 -4.43 -22.59 2.24
C GLY A 103 -2.94 -22.49 2.61
N GLY A 104 -2.49 -23.25 3.62
CA GLY A 104 -1.12 -23.20 4.14
C GLY A 104 -0.88 -22.08 5.15
N GLY A 105 -1.90 -21.26 5.41
CA GLY A 105 -1.91 -20.29 6.49
C GLY A 105 -1.90 -20.99 7.85
N TYR A 106 -1.35 -20.33 8.86
CA TYR A 106 -1.38 -20.85 10.22
C TYR A 106 -1.53 -19.75 11.26
N GLY A 107 -2.39 -20.00 12.24
CA GLY A 107 -2.53 -19.19 13.43
C GLY A 107 -1.66 -19.74 14.56
N LEU A 108 -1.01 -18.85 15.31
CA LEU A 108 -0.24 -19.20 16.50
C LEU A 108 -0.75 -18.42 17.71
N ALA A 109 -0.91 -19.11 18.85
CA ALA A 109 -1.21 -18.45 20.13
C ALA A 109 -0.06 -17.56 20.63
N HIS A 110 1.17 -17.87 20.24
CA HIS A 110 2.37 -17.10 20.55
C HIS A 110 3.45 -17.39 19.51
N HIS A 111 4.41 -16.46 19.36
CA HIS A 111 5.52 -16.63 18.42
C HIS A 111 6.34 -17.89 18.72
N ILE A 112 6.60 -18.69 17.67
CA ILE A 112 7.47 -19.87 17.70
C ILE A 112 8.69 -19.58 16.83
N GLY A 113 9.86 -19.45 17.45
CA GLY A 113 11.11 -19.23 16.71
C GLY A 113 11.57 -20.47 15.95
N GLY A 114 12.23 -20.25 14.80
CA GLY A 114 12.86 -21.32 14.03
C GLY A 114 11.95 -22.04 13.04
N LEU A 115 10.73 -21.55 12.80
CA LEU A 115 9.87 -22.03 11.73
C LEU A 115 10.38 -21.54 10.36
N SER A 116 10.35 -22.42 9.37
CA SER A 116 10.69 -22.11 7.99
C SER A 116 9.74 -21.05 7.42
N GLN A 117 10.30 -20.10 6.67
CA GLN A 117 9.53 -19.08 5.97
C GLN A 117 9.08 -19.53 4.57
N ASN A 118 9.47 -20.73 4.14
CA ASN A 118 9.12 -21.24 2.83
C ASN A 118 7.67 -21.75 2.80
N ASP A 119 7.05 -21.63 1.63
CA ASP A 119 5.80 -22.31 1.32
C ASP A 119 6.00 -23.82 1.45
N MET A 120 5.07 -24.48 2.14
CA MET A 120 5.11 -25.92 2.35
C MET A 120 3.71 -26.51 2.43
N ASP A 121 3.62 -27.82 2.22
CA ASP A 121 2.40 -28.57 2.43
C ASP A 121 1.83 -28.31 3.85
N PRO A 122 0.51 -28.06 3.99
CA PRO A 122 -0.11 -27.76 5.28
C PRO A 122 0.16 -28.82 6.35
N LYS A 123 0.18 -30.12 6.01
CA LYS A 123 0.48 -31.17 7.00
C LYS A 123 1.95 -31.15 7.39
N ALA A 124 2.85 -30.83 6.46
CA ALA A 124 4.26 -30.62 6.77
C ALA A 124 4.46 -29.44 7.74
N ARG A 125 3.70 -28.35 7.57
CA ARG A 125 3.69 -27.20 8.49
C ARG A 125 3.23 -27.60 9.90
N VAL A 126 2.14 -28.36 10.03
CA VAL A 126 1.68 -28.89 11.33
C VAL A 126 2.79 -29.67 12.02
N GLN A 127 3.49 -30.54 11.28
CA GLN A 127 4.57 -31.36 11.81
C GLN A 127 5.81 -30.55 12.20
N GLU A 128 6.16 -29.52 11.43
CA GLU A 128 7.23 -28.60 11.78
C GLU A 128 6.93 -27.88 13.10
N ILE A 129 5.72 -27.34 13.24
CA ILE A 129 5.29 -26.65 14.46
C ILE A 129 5.32 -27.61 15.65
N ALA A 130 4.80 -28.84 15.49
CA ALA A 130 4.84 -29.85 16.53
C ALA A 130 6.27 -30.19 16.98
N ARG A 131 7.22 -30.30 16.04
CA ARG A 131 8.64 -30.49 16.34
C ARG A 131 9.24 -29.30 17.09
N ALA A 132 8.93 -28.08 16.68
CA ALA A 132 9.41 -26.86 17.34
C ALA A 132 8.87 -26.69 18.78
N LEU A 133 7.78 -27.37 19.11
CA LEU A 133 7.17 -27.37 20.44
C LEU A 133 7.61 -28.57 21.31
N GLN A 134 8.41 -29.50 20.78
CA GLN A 134 8.95 -30.60 21.57
C GLN A 134 9.74 -30.07 22.77
N GLY A 135 9.46 -30.62 23.96
CA GLY A 135 10.08 -30.17 25.22
C GLY A 135 9.38 -28.99 25.90
N LYS A 136 8.35 -28.39 25.29
CA LYS A 136 7.52 -27.34 25.93
C LYS A 136 6.31 -27.87 26.70
N GLY A 137 6.15 -29.19 26.78
CA GLY A 137 5.02 -29.88 27.41
C GLY A 137 4.64 -31.13 26.64
N LYS A 138 3.47 -31.70 26.92
CA LYS A 138 2.92 -32.81 26.16
C LYS A 138 2.32 -32.27 24.85
N VAL A 139 3.06 -32.45 23.76
CA VAL A 139 2.61 -32.06 22.42
C VAL A 139 1.63 -33.10 21.87
N GLU A 140 0.48 -32.63 21.41
CA GLU A 140 -0.54 -33.43 20.72
C GLU A 140 -0.83 -32.79 19.36
N VAL A 141 -0.95 -33.62 18.33
CA VAL A 141 -1.34 -33.18 16.99
C VAL A 141 -2.68 -33.82 16.64
N LYS A 142 -3.66 -32.99 16.26
CA LYS A 142 -4.95 -33.43 15.75
C LYS A 142 -5.03 -33.18 14.26
N TYR A 143 -5.56 -34.17 13.53
CA TYR A 143 -5.88 -34.10 12.10
C TYR A 143 -7.37 -34.32 11.80
N SER A 144 -8.16 -34.58 12.84
CA SER A 144 -9.62 -34.71 12.83
C SER A 144 -10.14 -34.29 14.20
N ASP A 145 -11.47 -34.15 14.32
CA ASP A 145 -12.14 -33.85 15.60
C ASP A 145 -11.56 -32.60 16.27
N PHE A 146 -11.38 -31.57 15.45
CA PHE A 146 -10.75 -30.32 15.84
C PHE A 146 -11.54 -29.67 16.98
N GLY A 147 -10.79 -29.17 17.96
CA GLY A 147 -11.37 -28.31 18.98
C GLY A 147 -11.69 -26.94 18.41
N PRO A 148 -12.27 -26.03 19.22
CA PRO A 148 -12.38 -24.63 18.85
C PRO A 148 -11.02 -24.08 18.40
N GLY A 149 -10.96 -23.59 17.16
CA GLY A 149 -9.77 -23.02 16.53
C GLY A 149 -9.53 -21.56 16.93
N PHE A 150 -8.55 -20.91 16.30
CA PHE A 150 -8.33 -19.47 16.48
C PHE A 150 -9.41 -18.63 15.80
N GLY A 151 -10.24 -19.24 14.94
CA GLY A 151 -11.21 -18.54 14.10
C GLY A 151 -10.51 -17.97 12.85
N GLY A 152 -11.11 -18.20 11.69
CA GLY A 152 -10.53 -17.79 10.41
C GLY A 152 -10.87 -16.34 10.08
N TRP A 153 -9.84 -15.55 9.79
CA TRP A 153 -9.97 -14.40 8.88
C TRP A 153 -9.30 -14.69 7.53
N SER A 154 -8.73 -15.89 7.38
CA SER A 154 -8.09 -16.38 6.17
C SER A 154 -9.08 -17.19 5.34
N GLY A 155 -9.23 -16.78 4.09
CA GLY A 155 -9.99 -17.46 3.05
C GLY A 155 -9.44 -17.06 1.71
N PRO A 156 -9.82 -17.74 0.62
CA PRO A 156 -9.40 -17.35 -0.71
C PRO A 156 -9.94 -15.96 -1.05
N SER A 157 -9.24 -15.26 -1.93
CA SER A 157 -9.78 -14.05 -2.54
C SER A 157 -11.03 -14.38 -3.35
N ALA A 158 -11.91 -13.40 -3.52
CA ALA A 158 -13.06 -13.52 -4.40
C ALA A 158 -12.58 -13.78 -5.84
N PRO A 159 -13.32 -14.56 -6.64
CA PRO A 159 -12.99 -14.73 -8.05
C PRO A 159 -13.06 -13.38 -8.78
N GLU A 160 -12.19 -13.16 -9.76
CA GLU A 160 -12.12 -11.91 -10.53
C GLU A 160 -13.45 -11.51 -11.19
N SER A 161 -14.33 -12.48 -11.48
CA SER A 161 -15.66 -12.22 -12.02
C SER A 161 -16.61 -11.51 -11.03
N MET A 162 -16.34 -11.58 -9.73
CA MET A 162 -17.10 -10.87 -8.69
C MET A 162 -16.51 -9.49 -8.37
N LEU A 163 -15.28 -9.23 -8.80
CA LEU A 163 -14.58 -7.99 -8.49
C LEU A 163 -14.94 -6.91 -9.54
N PRO A 164 -15.24 -5.66 -9.11
CA PRO A 164 -15.44 -4.56 -10.05
C PRO A 164 -14.16 -4.36 -10.87
N LYS A 165 -14.31 -4.05 -12.16
CA LYS A 165 -13.15 -3.73 -13.01
C LYS A 165 -12.58 -2.37 -12.61
N PHE A 166 -11.27 -2.24 -12.70
CA PHE A 166 -10.62 -0.95 -12.58
C PHE A 166 -10.95 -0.08 -13.80
N THR A 167 -11.25 1.20 -13.56
CA THR A 167 -11.40 2.22 -14.60
C THR A 167 -10.21 3.16 -14.62
N ALA A 168 -9.53 3.35 -13.49
CA ALA A 168 -8.27 4.07 -13.40
C ALA A 168 -7.06 3.17 -13.70
N ARG A 169 -5.97 3.77 -14.19
CA ARG A 169 -4.69 3.07 -14.37
C ARG A 169 -4.11 2.59 -13.04
N SER A 170 -3.08 1.75 -13.10
CA SER A 170 -2.39 1.34 -11.88
C SER A 170 -1.71 2.52 -11.21
N ARG A 171 -1.53 2.45 -9.89
CA ARG A 171 -0.82 3.49 -9.13
C ARG A 171 0.61 3.69 -9.63
N ALA A 172 1.25 2.63 -10.13
CA ALA A 172 2.59 2.70 -10.69
C ALA A 172 2.60 3.54 -11.98
N ASP A 173 1.68 3.26 -12.91
CA ASP A 173 1.58 3.99 -14.18
C ASP A 173 1.26 5.47 -13.94
N ILE A 174 0.37 5.75 -12.98
CA ILE A 174 0.05 7.14 -12.62
C ILE A 174 1.29 7.83 -12.07
N MET A 175 2.05 7.19 -11.17
CA MET A 175 3.27 7.76 -10.61
C MET A 175 4.38 7.96 -11.65
N GLU A 176 4.49 7.05 -12.62
CA GLU A 176 5.41 7.20 -13.75
C GLU A 176 5.08 8.45 -14.56
N GLU A 177 3.79 8.69 -14.88
CA GLU A 177 3.40 9.91 -15.59
C GLU A 177 3.61 11.19 -14.77
N VAL A 178 3.52 11.11 -13.44
CA VAL A 178 3.87 12.22 -12.55
C VAL A 178 5.35 12.55 -12.68
N MET A 179 6.22 11.54 -12.67
CA MET A 179 7.67 11.72 -12.86
C MET A 179 8.00 12.29 -14.24
N ASP A 180 7.44 11.72 -15.31
CA ASP A 180 7.60 12.23 -16.67
C ASP A 180 7.14 13.69 -16.81
N THR A 181 6.02 14.02 -16.19
CA THR A 181 5.50 15.39 -16.20
C THR A 181 6.43 16.34 -15.46
N MET A 182 7.00 15.91 -14.34
CA MET A 182 8.01 16.68 -13.61
C MET A 182 9.26 16.91 -14.46
N ASP A 183 9.78 15.87 -15.12
CA ASP A 183 10.97 15.99 -15.97
C ASP A 183 10.73 16.95 -17.15
N ARG A 184 9.56 16.87 -17.79
CA ARG A 184 9.17 17.80 -18.86
C ARG A 184 9.08 19.25 -18.37
N LEU A 185 8.54 19.49 -17.16
CA LEU A 185 8.44 20.83 -16.59
C LEU A 185 9.82 21.39 -16.20
N GLN A 186 10.71 20.55 -15.66
CA GLN A 186 12.09 20.95 -15.38
C GLN A 186 12.85 21.27 -16.66
N ALA A 187 12.72 20.44 -17.71
CA ALA A 187 13.35 20.66 -19.01
C ALA A 187 12.86 21.97 -19.68
N LYS A 188 11.56 22.29 -19.58
CA LYS A 188 11.00 23.55 -20.09
C LYS A 188 11.41 24.79 -19.28
N SER A 189 11.81 24.61 -18.03
CA SER A 189 12.26 25.69 -17.15
C SER A 189 13.78 25.94 -17.25
N ALA A 190 14.50 25.14 -18.04
CA ALA A 190 15.92 25.33 -18.29
C ALA A 190 16.14 26.61 -19.12
N PRO A 191 17.10 27.47 -18.74
CA PRO A 191 17.40 28.68 -19.50
C PRO A 191 17.84 28.30 -20.92
N ALA A 192 17.35 29.04 -21.92
CA ALA A 192 17.79 28.85 -23.30
C ALA A 192 19.32 29.02 -23.39
N PRO A 193 20.02 28.21 -24.21
CA PRO A 193 21.45 28.39 -24.40
C PRO A 193 21.69 29.83 -24.88
N ALA A 194 22.61 30.52 -24.22
CA ALA A 194 23.00 31.87 -24.61
C ALA A 194 23.36 31.85 -26.09
N ALA A 195 22.69 32.69 -26.88
CA ALA A 195 23.05 32.87 -28.29
C ALA A 195 24.49 33.36 -28.34
N THR A 196 25.42 32.48 -28.72
CA THR A 196 26.78 32.89 -29.07
C THR A 196 26.69 33.67 -30.36
N ALA A 197 26.72 35.00 -30.25
CA ALA A 197 27.00 35.87 -31.37
C ALA A 197 28.47 35.71 -31.78
N SER A 198 28.73 35.41 -33.05
CA SER A 198 30.03 35.55 -33.71
C SER A 198 29.81 35.99 -35.14
#